data_AF-A0A0L7LGE5-F1
#
_entry.id   AF-A0A0L7LGE5-F1
#
_cell.length_a   1.000
_cell.length_b   1.000
_cell.length_c   1.000
_cell.angle_alpha   90.00
_cell.angle_beta   90.00
_cell.angle_gamma   90.00
#
_symmetry.space_group_name_H-M   'P 1'
#
loop_
_entity.id
_entity.type
_entity.pdbx_description
1 polymer ?
#
loop_
_entity_poly.entity_id
_entity_poly.type
_entity_poly.pdbx_seq_one_letter_code
_entity_poly.pdbx_strand_id
1 'polypeptide(L)'
;MVETCDICGEKFSGSAILRGVVDSWSGLAMMKGALLLTLVYFLHCEGAVVVQIDEAPIVNDRPIVGVLSQEQSFYLHGKYPEQNYTSYIAASYVKDVEASGARVVPIMIGKDRAYYEELLSKLNGVLIPGGATYFNQSNGYADAGQHIFEIAKKLNDEGDYFPIFGTCLGFELLIILDSGRGEKENRIT
;
A
#
# COMPACT_ATOMS: atom_id res chain seq x y z
N MET A 1 -53.94 -4.91 4.37
CA MET A 1 -54.83 -6.01 4.80
C MET A 1 -55.22 -5.67 6.22
N VAL A 2 -56.28 -4.88 6.32
CA VAL A 2 -57.60 -5.27 6.84
C VAL A 2 -57.53 -5.52 8.35
N GLU A 3 -58.21 -4.60 9.03
CA GLU A 3 -58.82 -4.63 10.35
C GLU A 3 -58.89 -6.00 11.05
N THR A 4 -58.76 -5.98 12.37
CA THR A 4 -59.93 -6.25 13.22
C THR A 4 -59.75 -5.63 14.61
N CYS A 5 -60.77 -4.84 14.94
CA CYS A 5 -61.20 -4.42 16.27
C CYS A 5 -61.73 -5.64 17.05
N ASP A 6 -61.80 -5.53 18.38
CA ASP A 6 -62.95 -5.92 19.23
C ASP A 6 -62.48 -6.34 20.65
N ILE A 7 -63.17 -6.14 21.78
CA ILE A 7 -64.40 -5.45 22.21
C ILE A 7 -64.43 -5.65 23.75
N CYS A 8 -65.16 -4.78 24.46
CA CYS A 8 -65.68 -4.91 25.85
C CYS A 8 -64.68 -4.84 27.03
N GLY A 9 -64.96 -4.13 28.12
CA GLY A 9 -66.14 -3.38 28.55
C GLY A 9 -65.93 -2.84 29.97
N GLU A 10 -66.65 -1.75 30.27
CA GLU A 10 -67.21 -1.27 31.55
C GLU A 10 -66.77 -1.95 32.87
N LYS A 11 -66.62 -1.31 34.04
CA LYS A 11 -67.18 -0.07 34.60
C LYS A 11 -66.48 0.24 35.94
N PHE A 12 -66.62 1.49 36.34
CA PHE A 12 -66.24 2.15 37.58
C PHE A 12 -66.42 1.36 38.90
N SER A 13 -65.48 1.53 39.83
CA SER A 13 -65.79 1.92 41.21
C SER A 13 -64.54 2.43 41.93
N GLY A 14 -64.64 3.62 42.54
CA GLY A 14 -63.51 4.34 43.14
C GLY A 14 -63.09 3.81 44.51
N SER A 15 -61.83 4.07 44.86
CA SER A 15 -61.29 4.30 46.22
C SER A 15 -59.80 3.94 46.25
N ALA A 16 -58.92 4.90 45.98
CA ALA A 16 -57.47 4.72 46.21
C ALA A 16 -56.74 6.05 46.44
N ILE A 17 -57.11 6.80 47.49
CA ILE A 17 -56.33 7.98 47.94
C ILE A 17 -55.18 7.58 48.91
N LEU A 18 -54.94 6.28 49.15
CA LEU A 18 -53.93 5.81 50.11
C LEU A 18 -52.69 5.13 49.50
N ARG A 19 -52.36 5.39 48.22
CA ARG A 19 -51.16 4.84 47.54
C ARG A 19 -50.08 5.87 47.18
N GLY A 20 -50.15 7.09 47.72
CA GLY A 20 -49.30 8.20 47.26
C GLY A 20 -47.96 8.40 48.00
N VAL A 21 -47.68 7.71 49.11
CA VAL A 21 -46.58 8.09 50.01
C VAL A 21 -45.41 7.10 50.04
N VAL A 22 -45.61 5.85 49.59
CA VAL A 22 -44.57 4.79 49.72
C VAL A 22 -43.63 4.71 48.49
N ASP A 23 -44.01 5.28 47.35
CA ASP A 23 -43.27 5.11 46.08
C ASP A 23 -42.25 6.22 45.76
N SER A 24 -42.15 7.26 46.60
CA SER A 24 -41.24 8.41 46.35
C SER A 24 -39.84 8.20 46.93
N TRP A 25 -39.72 7.48 48.05
CA TRP A 25 -38.44 7.28 48.75
C TRP A 25 -37.55 6.21 48.11
N SER A 26 -38.15 5.18 47.50
CA SER A 26 -37.45 4.11 46.80
C SER A 26 -36.79 4.58 45.49
N GLY A 27 -37.45 5.46 44.72
CA GLY A 27 -36.89 6.04 43.50
C GLY A 27 -35.73 7.02 43.75
N LEU A 28 -35.80 7.82 44.80
CA LEU A 28 -34.75 8.80 45.14
C LEU A 28 -33.47 8.13 45.66
N ALA A 29 -33.60 7.01 46.38
CA ALA A 29 -32.45 6.24 46.86
C ALA A 29 -31.71 5.54 45.71
N MET A 30 -32.45 4.96 44.75
CA MET A 30 -31.86 4.29 43.58
C MET A 30 -31.14 5.27 42.64
N MET A 31 -31.68 6.48 42.46
CA MET A 31 -31.07 7.51 41.61
C MET A 31 -29.75 8.04 42.17
N LYS A 32 -29.65 8.18 43.50
CA LYS A 32 -28.41 8.60 44.18
C LYS A 32 -27.34 7.52 44.16
N GLY A 33 -27.73 6.25 44.29
CA GLY A 33 -26.82 5.10 44.17
C GLY A 33 -26.21 4.98 42.78
N ALA A 34 -27.03 5.15 41.74
CA ALA A 34 -26.56 5.15 40.34
C ALA A 34 -25.60 6.31 40.04
N LEU A 35 -25.86 7.50 40.60
CA LEU A 35 -24.99 8.67 40.44
C LEU A 35 -23.64 8.53 41.14
N LEU A 36 -23.62 7.89 42.32
CA LEU A 36 -22.39 7.61 43.05
C LEU A 36 -21.55 6.55 42.32
N LEU A 37 -22.16 5.51 41.76
CA LEU A 37 -21.47 4.49 41.00
C LEU A 37 -20.87 5.02 39.69
N THR A 38 -21.57 5.92 38.99
CA THR A 38 -21.02 6.58 37.80
C THR A 38 -19.89 7.54 38.16
N LEU A 39 -20.02 8.32 39.25
CA LEU A 39 -18.93 9.16 39.75
C LEU A 39 -17.68 8.35 40.13
N VAL A 40 -17.85 7.21 40.81
CA VAL A 40 -16.74 6.32 41.16
C VAL A 40 -16.09 5.70 39.91
N TYR A 41 -16.90 5.36 38.90
CA TYR A 41 -16.41 4.89 37.60
C TYR A 41 -15.59 5.96 36.87
N PHE A 42 -16.05 7.22 36.87
CA PHE A 42 -15.30 8.34 36.30
C PHE A 42 -14.03 8.68 37.10
N LEU A 43 -14.01 8.46 38.41
CA LEU A 43 -12.85 8.70 39.28
C LEU A 43 -11.80 7.56 39.26
N HIS A 44 -12.17 6.34 38.84
CA HIS A 44 -11.23 5.21 38.68
C HIS A 44 -10.60 5.12 37.28
N CYS A 45 -10.95 6.02 36.36
CA CYS A 45 -10.21 6.17 35.12
C CYS A 45 -8.91 6.92 35.36
N GLU A 46 -7.88 6.23 35.86
CA GLU A 46 -6.50 6.63 35.60
C GLU A 46 -6.27 6.50 34.09
N GLY A 47 -6.53 7.58 33.35
CA GLY A 47 -6.23 7.66 31.94
C GLY A 47 -4.73 7.64 31.73
N ALA A 48 -4.17 6.45 31.49
CA ALA A 48 -2.81 6.32 31.01
C ALA A 48 -2.75 6.84 29.57
N VAL A 49 -2.25 8.06 29.39
CA VAL A 49 -1.89 8.58 28.07
C VAL A 49 -0.62 7.85 27.64
N VAL A 50 -0.77 6.87 26.76
CA VAL A 50 0.37 6.25 26.07
C VAL A 50 0.85 7.26 25.02
N VAL A 51 1.92 7.99 25.34
CA VAL A 51 2.64 8.81 24.36
C VAL A 51 3.42 7.86 23.47
N GLN A 52 2.92 7.55 22.27
CA GLN A 52 3.74 6.94 21.24
C GLN A 52 4.73 8.02 20.76
N ILE A 53 5.98 7.88 21.17
CA ILE A 53 7.08 8.63 20.57
C ILE A 53 7.40 7.87 19.29
N ASP A 54 6.80 8.28 18.18
CA ASP A 54 7.24 7.82 16.88
C ASP A 54 8.67 8.34 16.68
N GLU A 55 9.66 7.45 16.77
CA GLU A 55 11.02 7.78 16.32
C GLU A 55 10.91 8.27 14.87
N ALA A 56 11.48 9.45 14.59
CA ALA A 56 11.46 9.98 13.24
C ALA A 56 12.07 8.93 12.29
N PRO A 57 11.41 8.63 11.15
CA PRO A 57 11.88 7.60 10.24
C PRO A 57 13.33 7.89 9.85
N ILE A 58 14.18 6.87 9.83
CA ILE A 58 15.56 7.00 9.36
C ILE A 58 15.51 7.34 7.86
N VAL A 59 15.87 8.58 7.52
CA VAL A 59 15.85 9.08 6.13
C VAL A 59 17.22 8.90 5.49
N ASN A 60 17.25 8.42 4.24
CA ASN A 60 18.44 8.41 3.40
C ASN A 60 18.45 9.63 2.46
N ASP A 61 19.24 10.65 2.79
CA ASP A 61 19.38 11.89 1.99
C ASP A 61 20.29 11.74 0.76
N ARG A 62 20.78 10.53 0.46
CA ARG A 62 21.69 10.26 -0.66
C ARG A 62 21.25 9.04 -1.48
N PRO A 63 19.98 8.99 -1.95
CA PRO A 63 19.45 7.80 -2.60
C PRO A 63 20.22 7.45 -3.88
N ILE A 64 20.32 6.15 -4.14
CA ILE A 64 20.80 5.58 -5.40
C ILE A 64 19.63 4.85 -6.05
N VAL A 65 19.23 5.30 -7.24
CA VAL A 65 18.10 4.76 -7.99
C VAL A 65 18.63 4.02 -9.21
N GLY A 66 18.17 2.78 -9.39
CA GLY A 66 18.45 2.01 -10.58
C GLY A 66 17.60 2.47 -11.77
N VAL A 67 18.16 2.52 -12.97
CA VAL A 67 17.38 2.77 -14.19
C VAL A 67 17.52 1.57 -15.13
N LEU A 68 16.41 0.91 -15.43
CA LEU A 68 16.40 -0.29 -16.28
C LEU A 68 16.75 0.04 -17.73
N SER A 69 17.75 -0.65 -18.28
CA SER A 69 18.04 -0.62 -19.71
C SER A 69 17.01 -1.39 -20.52
N GLN A 70 16.95 -1.13 -21.82
CA GLN A 70 16.07 -1.86 -22.75
C GLN A 70 16.83 -2.22 -24.02
N GLU A 71 16.30 -3.14 -24.82
CA GLU A 71 16.89 -3.58 -26.08
C GLU A 71 17.13 -2.39 -27.00
N GLN A 72 18.16 -2.50 -27.85
CA GLN A 72 18.42 -1.48 -28.84
C GLN A 72 17.28 -1.33 -29.84
N SER A 73 16.88 -0.09 -30.12
CA SER A 73 15.98 0.18 -31.24
C SER A 73 16.71 0.03 -32.58
N PHE A 74 15.97 -0.32 -33.64
CA PHE A 74 16.51 -0.39 -35.00
C PHE A 74 17.22 0.91 -35.43
N TYR A 75 16.71 2.05 -34.98
CA TYR A 75 17.33 3.36 -35.23
C TYR A 75 18.73 3.45 -34.61
N LEU A 76 18.90 3.02 -33.36
CA LEU A 76 20.19 3.06 -32.67
C LEU A 76 21.18 2.07 -33.28
N HIS A 77 20.72 0.88 -33.64
CA HIS A 77 21.55 -0.11 -34.32
C HIS A 77 22.10 0.44 -35.66
N GLY A 78 21.24 1.10 -36.46
CA GLY A 78 21.66 1.73 -37.71
C GLY A 78 22.62 2.91 -37.52
N LYS A 79 22.56 3.60 -36.37
CA LYS A 79 23.45 4.73 -36.06
C LYS A 79 24.84 4.28 -35.57
N TYR A 80 24.92 3.12 -34.94
CA TYR A 80 26.16 2.55 -34.40
C TYR A 80 26.37 1.11 -34.91
N PRO A 81 26.56 0.90 -36.23
CA PRO A 81 26.54 -0.43 -36.84
C PRO A 81 27.79 -1.26 -36.55
N GLU A 82 28.90 -0.64 -36.12
CA GLU A 82 30.15 -1.33 -35.81
C GLU A 82 30.25 -1.73 -34.33
N GLN A 83 29.24 -1.40 -33.54
CA GLN A 83 29.25 -1.52 -32.10
C GLN A 83 28.30 -2.63 -31.68
N ASN A 84 28.81 -3.58 -30.90
CA ASN A 84 28.02 -4.70 -30.38
C ASN A 84 27.29 -4.31 -29.07
N TYR A 85 26.57 -3.19 -29.12
CA TYR A 85 25.74 -2.74 -27.99
C TYR A 85 24.44 -3.54 -27.96
N THR A 86 24.07 -4.07 -26.80
CA THR A 86 22.90 -4.94 -26.65
C THR A 86 21.71 -4.23 -26.01
N SER A 87 21.95 -3.18 -25.24
CA SER A 87 20.90 -2.40 -24.58
C SER A 87 21.26 -0.91 -24.49
N TYR A 88 20.28 -0.08 -24.15
CA TYR A 88 20.48 1.36 -23.94
C TYR A 88 19.58 1.91 -22.84
N ILE A 89 19.94 3.09 -22.34
CA ILE A 89 19.10 3.94 -21.47
C ILE A 89 19.07 5.33 -22.12
N ALA A 90 17.87 5.90 -22.30
CA ALA A 90 17.77 7.28 -22.75
C ALA A 90 18.27 8.23 -21.65
N ALA A 91 19.20 9.13 -22.00
CA ALA A 91 19.84 10.03 -21.05
C ALA A 91 18.86 10.98 -20.32
N SER A 92 17.66 11.19 -20.87
CA SER A 92 16.61 11.97 -20.21
C SER A 92 16.18 11.37 -18.87
N TYR A 93 16.07 10.04 -18.76
CA TYR A 93 15.72 9.40 -17.49
C TYR A 93 16.82 9.55 -16.44
N VAL A 94 18.09 9.46 -16.86
CA VAL A 94 19.23 9.69 -15.97
C VAL A 94 19.19 11.12 -15.42
N LYS A 95 19.01 12.10 -16.29
CA LYS A 95 18.92 13.52 -15.90
C LYS A 95 17.72 13.82 -15.00
N ASP A 96 16.59 13.17 -15.23
CA ASP A 96 15.38 13.35 -14.42
C ASP A 96 15.59 12.86 -12.97
N VAL A 97 16.22 11.68 -12.82
CA VAL A 97 16.58 11.14 -11.51
C VAL A 97 17.65 12.01 -10.82
N GLU A 98 18.68 12.44 -11.55
CA GLU A 98 19.72 13.32 -11.00
C GLU A 98 19.17 14.69 -10.58
N ALA A 99 18.27 15.28 -11.38
CA ALA A 99 17.61 16.54 -11.06
C ALA A 99 16.73 16.44 -9.80
N SER A 100 16.26 15.23 -9.47
CA SER A 100 15.51 14.94 -8.24
C SER A 100 16.41 14.72 -7.01
N GLY A 101 17.74 14.85 -7.15
CA GLY A 101 18.71 14.72 -6.05
C GLY A 101 19.22 13.30 -5.80
N ALA A 102 18.91 12.34 -6.68
CA ALA A 102 19.38 10.96 -6.57
C ALA A 102 20.58 10.67 -7.48
N ARG A 103 21.35 9.62 -7.16
CA ARG A 103 22.39 9.08 -8.04
C ARG A 103 21.82 7.93 -8.86
N VAL A 104 22.33 7.72 -10.07
CA VAL A 104 21.83 6.69 -10.98
C VAL A 104 22.80 5.52 -11.10
N VAL A 105 22.25 4.30 -11.08
CA VAL A 105 22.95 3.07 -11.48
C VAL A 105 22.22 2.43 -12.66
N PRO A 106 22.89 2.10 -13.77
CA PRO A 106 22.25 1.39 -14.88
C PRO A 106 21.97 -0.07 -14.48
N ILE A 107 20.74 -0.53 -14.72
CA ILE A 107 20.37 -1.94 -14.56
C ILE A 107 20.36 -2.60 -15.94
N MET A 108 21.27 -3.57 -16.14
CA MET A 108 21.36 -4.33 -17.38
C MET A 108 20.25 -5.37 -17.50
N ILE A 109 19.66 -5.50 -18.69
CA ILE A 109 18.83 -6.64 -19.08
C ILE A 109 19.70 -7.87 -19.38
N GLY A 110 19.08 -9.04 -19.57
CA GLY A 110 19.81 -10.25 -19.95
C GLY A 110 20.61 -10.90 -18.83
N LYS A 111 20.30 -10.55 -17.57
CA LYS A 111 20.95 -11.11 -16.38
C LYS A 111 20.06 -12.13 -15.69
N ASP A 112 20.66 -12.96 -14.85
CA ASP A 112 19.94 -13.93 -14.03
C ASP A 112 19.32 -13.27 -12.79
N ARG A 113 18.48 -14.02 -12.08
CA ARG A 113 17.82 -13.50 -10.88
C ARG A 113 18.81 -13.06 -9.79
N ALA A 114 19.91 -13.80 -9.60
CA ALA A 114 20.91 -13.51 -8.59
C ALA A 114 21.54 -12.12 -8.78
N TYR A 115 21.81 -11.73 -10.04
CA TYR A 115 22.27 -10.38 -10.36
C TYR A 115 21.28 -9.30 -9.87
N TYR A 116 19.98 -9.47 -10.11
CA TYR A 116 19.00 -8.46 -9.70
C TYR A 116 18.84 -8.43 -8.18
N GLU A 117 18.84 -9.58 -7.50
CA GLU A 117 18.79 -9.63 -6.03
C GLU A 117 20.00 -8.92 -5.40
N GLU A 118 21.20 -9.20 -5.90
CA GLU A 118 22.42 -8.55 -5.42
C GLU A 118 22.38 -7.04 -5.68
N LEU A 119 21.98 -6.63 -6.89
CA LEU A 119 21.95 -5.21 -7.26
C LEU A 119 20.91 -4.44 -6.46
N LEU A 120 19.68 -4.95 -6.37
CA LEU A 120 18.58 -4.26 -5.68
C LEU A 120 18.85 -4.12 -4.18
N SER A 121 19.56 -5.06 -3.55
CA SER A 121 20.00 -4.93 -2.14
C SER A 121 20.89 -3.71 -1.86
N LYS A 122 21.45 -3.08 -2.92
CA LYS A 122 22.34 -1.92 -2.85
C LYS A 122 21.68 -0.63 -3.34
N LEU A 123 20.42 -0.69 -3.77
CA LEU A 123 19.67 0.44 -4.32
C LEU A 123 18.57 0.89 -3.35
N ASN A 124 18.02 2.08 -3.59
CA ASN A 124 16.92 2.66 -2.81
C ASN A 124 15.60 2.72 -3.60
N GLY A 125 15.59 2.19 -4.82
CA GLY A 125 14.43 2.19 -5.71
C GLY A 125 14.84 2.00 -7.16
N VAL A 126 13.84 1.80 -8.02
CA VAL A 126 14.06 1.56 -9.46
C VAL A 126 13.10 2.37 -10.31
N LEU A 127 13.63 2.99 -11.37
CA LEU A 127 12.88 3.54 -12.49
C LEU A 127 12.89 2.56 -13.66
N ILE A 128 11.70 2.20 -14.12
CA ILE A 128 11.44 1.37 -15.29
C ILE A 128 11.01 2.32 -16.43
N PRO A 129 11.92 2.65 -17.37
CA PRO A 129 11.68 3.73 -18.33
C PRO A 129 10.70 3.31 -19.43
N GLY A 130 10.14 4.30 -20.12
CA GLY A 130 9.38 4.09 -21.35
C GLY A 130 10.26 3.61 -22.51
N GLY A 131 9.62 3.16 -23.59
CA GLY A 131 10.30 2.57 -24.72
C GLY A 131 9.33 2.09 -25.79
N ALA A 132 9.86 1.39 -26.78
CA ALA A 132 9.10 0.75 -27.85
C ALA A 132 9.65 -0.65 -28.16
N THR A 133 9.98 -1.39 -27.10
CA THR A 133 10.42 -2.79 -27.17
C THR A 133 9.24 -3.74 -26.95
N TYR A 134 9.40 -5.01 -27.30
CA TYR A 134 8.37 -6.03 -27.13
C TYR A 134 8.56 -6.81 -25.82
N PHE A 135 7.45 -7.22 -25.20
CA PHE A 135 7.46 -8.01 -23.97
C PHE A 135 7.67 -9.53 -24.16
N ASN A 136 7.91 -9.98 -25.39
CA ASN A 136 8.09 -11.40 -25.72
C ASN A 136 9.56 -11.79 -26.02
N GLN A 137 10.50 -10.92 -25.65
CA GLN A 137 11.92 -11.17 -25.83
C GLN A 137 12.48 -11.87 -24.60
N SER A 138 12.96 -13.11 -24.79
CA SER A 138 13.57 -13.88 -23.71
C SER A 138 14.83 -13.21 -23.19
N ASN A 139 14.97 -13.17 -21.86
CA ASN A 139 15.99 -12.44 -21.12
C ASN A 139 16.03 -10.93 -21.45
N GLY A 140 14.89 -10.37 -21.86
CA GLY A 140 14.76 -8.98 -22.29
C GLY A 140 14.33 -8.02 -21.18
N TYR A 141 13.80 -6.87 -21.60
CA TYR A 141 13.26 -5.82 -20.75
C TYR A 141 12.12 -6.32 -19.84
N ALA A 142 11.21 -7.14 -20.37
CA ALA A 142 10.08 -7.67 -19.61
C ALA A 142 10.53 -8.60 -18.47
N ASP A 143 11.40 -9.57 -18.78
CA ASP A 143 11.95 -10.53 -17.81
C ASP A 143 12.75 -9.81 -16.71
N ALA A 144 13.58 -8.85 -17.08
CA ALA A 144 14.31 -8.01 -16.14
C ALA A 144 13.35 -7.21 -15.23
N GLY A 145 12.32 -6.59 -15.82
CA GLY A 145 11.30 -5.87 -15.09
C GLY A 145 10.47 -6.76 -14.16
N GLN A 146 10.20 -8.01 -14.55
CA GLN A 146 9.55 -9.00 -13.70
C GLN A 146 10.42 -9.36 -12.48
N HIS A 147 11.71 -9.67 -12.69
CA HIS A 147 12.61 -9.93 -11.58
C HIS A 147 12.63 -8.77 -10.59
N ILE A 148 12.77 -7.54 -11.09
CA ILE A 148 12.74 -6.32 -10.28
C ILE A 148 11.42 -6.20 -9.51
N PHE A 149 10.29 -6.39 -10.18
CA PHE A 149 8.96 -6.29 -9.58
C PHE A 149 8.77 -7.31 -8.45
N GLU A 150 9.12 -8.56 -8.67
CA GLU A 150 8.99 -9.63 -7.66
C GLU A 150 9.91 -9.41 -6.46
N ILE A 151 11.16 -8.99 -6.70
CA ILE A 151 12.12 -8.69 -5.63
C ILE A 151 11.63 -7.48 -4.82
N ALA A 152 11.22 -6.40 -5.50
CA ALA A 152 10.68 -5.22 -4.83
C ALA A 152 9.43 -5.56 -4.00
N LYS A 153 8.51 -6.37 -4.54
CA LYS A 153 7.33 -6.84 -3.81
C LYS A 153 7.72 -7.60 -2.56
N LYS A 154 8.66 -8.55 -2.67
CA LYS A 154 9.19 -9.30 -1.52
C LYS A 154 9.78 -8.38 -0.44
N LEU A 155 10.61 -7.40 -0.83
CA LEU A 155 11.18 -6.42 0.11
C LEU A 155 10.09 -5.66 0.86
N ASN A 156 9.09 -5.15 0.14
CA ASN A 156 7.97 -4.42 0.75
C ASN A 156 7.11 -5.33 1.65
N ASP A 157 6.86 -6.58 1.27
CA ASP A 157 6.14 -7.56 2.08
C ASP A 157 6.90 -7.90 3.39
N GLU A 158 8.24 -7.81 3.37
CA GLU A 158 9.13 -7.98 4.53
C GLU A 158 9.29 -6.70 5.36
N GLY A 159 8.66 -5.58 4.95
CA GLY A 159 8.71 -4.29 5.62
C GLY A 159 9.91 -3.41 5.23
N ASP A 160 10.71 -3.82 4.24
CA ASP A 160 11.76 -3.01 3.64
C ASP A 160 11.20 -2.21 2.45
N TYR A 161 10.96 -0.91 2.67
CA TYR A 161 10.32 -0.07 1.67
C TYR A 161 11.19 0.10 0.42
N PHE A 162 10.73 -0.45 -0.70
CA PHE A 162 11.45 -0.43 -1.97
C PHE A 162 10.56 0.07 -3.12
N PRO A 163 10.63 1.35 -3.50
CA PRO A 163 9.77 1.93 -4.52
C PRO A 163 10.21 1.54 -5.94
N ILE A 164 9.22 1.25 -6.80
CA ILE A 164 9.40 1.12 -8.24
C ILE A 164 8.53 2.13 -8.97
N PHE A 165 9.06 2.77 -10.01
CA PHE A 165 8.36 3.77 -10.80
C PHE A 165 8.43 3.44 -12.30
N GLY A 166 7.27 3.17 -12.90
CA GLY A 166 7.15 2.86 -14.33
C GLY A 166 6.67 4.05 -15.15
N THR A 167 7.36 4.38 -16.25
CA THR A 167 6.94 5.42 -17.20
C THR A 167 6.53 4.79 -18.54
N CYS A 168 5.38 5.15 -19.10
CA CYS A 168 4.90 4.66 -20.42
C CYS A 168 4.99 3.13 -20.53
N LEU A 169 5.89 2.58 -21.35
CA LEU A 169 6.12 1.13 -21.44
C LEU A 169 6.38 0.47 -20.08
N GLY A 170 7.09 1.15 -19.17
CA GLY A 170 7.30 0.64 -17.82
C GLY A 170 6.02 0.57 -17.00
N PHE A 171 5.09 1.51 -17.20
CA PHE A 171 3.77 1.47 -16.55
C PHE A 171 2.91 0.34 -17.12
N GLU A 172 2.94 0.14 -18.45
CA GLU A 172 2.26 -0.99 -19.11
C GLU A 172 2.75 -2.33 -18.56
N LEU A 173 4.07 -2.49 -18.43
CA LEU A 173 4.68 -3.69 -17.85
C LEU A 173 4.20 -3.93 -16.41
N LEU A 174 4.22 -2.91 -15.55
CA LEU A 174 3.76 -3.05 -14.16
C LEU A 174 2.30 -3.50 -14.06
N ILE A 175 1.41 -2.98 -14.91
CA ILE A 175 0.01 -3.42 -14.96
C ILE A 175 -0.07 -4.91 -15.36
N ILE A 176 0.69 -5.32 -16.38
CA ILE A 176 0.68 -6.72 -16.85
C ILE A 176 1.13 -7.66 -15.72
N LEU A 177 2.23 -7.31 -15.04
CA LEU A 177 2.79 -8.11 -13.96
C LEU A 177 1.84 -8.22 -12.77
N ASP A 178 1.25 -7.11 -12.32
CA ASP A 178 0.37 -7.11 -11.15
C ASP A 178 -1.02 -7.71 -11.43
N SER A 179 -1.54 -7.56 -12.66
CA SER A 179 -2.86 -8.09 -13.02
C SER A 179 -2.96 -9.61 -12.99
N GLY A 180 -1.82 -10.33 -13.00
CA GLY A 180 -1.77 -11.78 -13.14
C GLY A 180 -2.21 -12.29 -14.52
N ARG A 181 -2.35 -11.41 -15.52
CA ARG A 181 -2.85 -11.73 -16.88
C ARG A 181 -1.75 -11.94 -17.93
N GLY A 182 -0.47 -11.97 -17.54
CA GLY A 182 0.66 -12.23 -18.44
C GLY A 182 0.83 -13.69 -18.88
N GLU A 183 1.54 -13.93 -20.00
CA GLU A 183 2.01 -15.26 -20.43
C GLU A 183 2.86 -15.92 -19.31
N LYS A 184 2.90 -17.26 -19.24
CA LYS A 184 3.63 -17.98 -18.18
C LYS A 184 5.14 -17.76 -18.22
N GLU A 185 5.73 -17.43 -19.36
CA GLU A 185 7.16 -17.05 -19.44
C GLU A 185 7.48 -15.84 -18.56
N ASN A 186 6.50 -14.97 -18.30
CA ASN A 186 6.62 -13.83 -17.39
C ASN A 186 6.18 -14.15 -15.95
N ARG A 187 6.20 -15.43 -15.55
CA ARG A 187 5.85 -15.91 -14.21
C ARG A 187 6.75 -17.10 -13.87
N ILE A 188 7.82 -16.86 -13.12
CA ILE A 188 8.61 -17.97 -12.62
C ILE A 188 7.74 -18.72 -11.60
N THR A 189 7.41 -19.96 -11.94
CA THR A 189 6.80 -20.95 -11.04
C THR A 189 7.72 -21.32 -9.91
#